data_AF-A0A399S5K3-F1
#
_entry.id   AF-A0A399S5K3-F1
#
_cell.length_a   1.000
_cell.length_b   1.000
_cell.length_c   1.000
_cell.angle_alpha   90.00
_cell.angle_beta   90.00
_cell.angle_gamma   90.00
#
_symmetry.space_group_name_H-M   'P 1'
#
loop_
_entity.id
_entity.type
_entity.pdbx_description
1 polymer ?
#
loop_
_entity_poly.entity_id
_entity_poly.type
_entity_poly.pdbx_seq_one_letter_code
_entity_poly.pdbx_strand_id
1 'polypeptide(L)' 'MATPQNTPPKNCPACGASVPANATQCPECGAALPPKSKNWFRNLTPTEIFLMVIGLIMLSIGLVAV' A
#
# COMPACT_ATOMS: atom_id res chain seq x y z
N MET A 1 12.99 15.05 4.10
CA MET A 1 13.55 14.78 2.76
C MET A 1 12.72 13.62 2.20
N ALA A 2 11.90 13.87 1.19
CA ALA A 2 10.97 12.88 0.66
C ALA A 2 11.74 11.68 0.10
N THR A 3 11.33 10.47 0.51
CA THR A 3 11.93 9.21 0.08
C THR A 3 11.88 9.05 -1.45
N PRO A 4 12.91 8.44 -2.07
CA PRO A 4 12.92 8.16 -3.49
C PRO A 4 11.83 7.13 -3.79
N GLN A 5 10.76 7.61 -4.42
CA GLN A 5 9.64 6.80 -4.86
C GLN A 5 10.12 5.96 -6.05
N ASN A 6 10.72 4.80 -5.75
CA ASN A 6 11.08 3.77 -6.73
C ASN A 6 9.80 3.11 -7.26
N THR A 7 8.92 3.91 -7.86
CA THR A 7 7.69 3.43 -8.46
C THR A 7 7.74 3.87 -9.92
N PRO A 8 7.71 2.90 -10.86
CA PRO A 8 7.87 3.20 -12.27
C PRO A 8 6.80 4.20 -12.73
N PRO A 9 7.16 5.19 -13.56
CA PRO A 9 6.20 6.11 -14.13
C PRO A 9 5.10 5.33 -14.85
N LYS A 10 3.86 5.81 -14.76
CA LYS A 10 2.68 5.20 -15.36
C LYS A 10 2.10 6.14 -16.39
N ASN A 11 1.45 5.61 -17.42
CA ASN A 11 0.73 6.44 -18.38
C ASN A 11 -0.65 6.82 -17.84
N CYS A 12 -1.05 8.06 -18.08
CA CYS A 12 -2.39 8.51 -17.77
C CYS A 12 -3.39 7.81 -18.72
N PRO A 13 -4.45 7.17 -18.21
CA PRO A 13 -5.44 6.50 -19.06
C PRO A 13 -6.36 7.46 -19.83
N ALA A 14 -6.36 8.76 -19.48
CA ALA A 14 -7.20 9.76 -20.16
C ALA A 14 -6.49 10.41 -21.36
N CYS A 15 -5.21 10.77 -21.22
CA CYS A 15 -4.46 11.48 -22.26
C CYS A 15 -3.20 10.74 -22.77
N GLY A 16 -2.80 9.64 -22.14
CA GLY A 16 -1.60 8.88 -22.52
C GLY A 16 -0.27 9.42 -21.98
N ALA A 17 -0.26 10.61 -21.36
CA ALA A 17 0.97 11.23 -20.85
C ALA A 17 1.65 10.43 -19.74
N SER A 18 2.97 10.52 -19.68
CA SER A 18 3.77 9.89 -18.62
C SER A 18 3.62 10.66 -17.31
N VAL A 19 3.07 10.03 -16.28
CA VAL A 19 2.84 10.62 -14.96
C VAL A 19 3.52 9.82 -13.86
N PRO A 20 3.98 10.47 -12.78
CA PRO A 20 4.57 9.75 -11.65
C PRO A 20 3.53 8.84 -11.00
N ALA A 21 3.96 7.67 -10.53
CA ALA A 21 3.05 6.66 -10.01
C ALA A 21 2.22 7.11 -8.79
N ASN A 22 2.77 8.07 -8.05
CA ASN A 22 2.17 8.65 -6.85
C ASN A 22 1.36 9.93 -7.13
N ALA A 23 1.23 10.36 -8.39
CA ALA A 23 0.33 11.47 -8.72
C ALA A 23 -1.13 11.05 -8.54
N THR A 24 -1.86 11.87 -7.79
CA THR A 24 -3.32 11.78 -7.62
C THR A 24 -4.07 12.40 -8.79
N GLN A 25 -3.44 13.33 -9.52
CA GLN A 25 -4.03 14.03 -10.67
C GLN A 25 -2.99 14.16 -11.78
N CYS A 26 -3.43 14.06 -13.03
CA CYS A 26 -2.56 14.21 -14.18
C CYS A 26 -2.22 15.69 -14.40
N PRO A 27 -0.93 16.09 -14.42
CA PRO A 27 -0.54 17.49 -14.64
C PRO A 27 -0.80 17.96 -16.09
N GLU A 28 -0.94 17.03 -17.04
CA GLU A 28 -1.14 17.36 -18.46
C GLU A 28 -2.62 17.60 -18.82
N CYS A 29 -3.54 16.80 -18.25
CA CYS A 29 -4.96 16.86 -18.60
C CYS A 29 -5.91 17.15 -17.44
N GLY A 30 -5.42 17.17 -16.19
CA GLY A 30 -6.25 17.38 -15.01
C GLY A 30 -7.11 16.17 -14.58
N ALA A 31 -7.04 15.04 -15.29
CA ALA A 31 -7.80 13.85 -14.92
C ALA A 31 -7.35 13.28 -13.56
N ALA A 32 -8.32 12.86 -12.74
CA ALA A 32 -8.06 12.18 -11.48
C ALA A 32 -7.49 10.78 -11.73
N LEU A 33 -6.37 10.46 -11.09
CA LEU A 33 -5.70 9.17 -11.19
C LEU A 33 -6.17 8.27 -10.06
N PRO A 34 -6.47 6.98 -10.32
CA PRO A 34 -6.92 6.07 -9.28
C PRO A 34 -5.81 5.89 -8.22
N PRO A 35 -6.16 5.96 -6.91
CA PRO A 35 -5.21 5.73 -5.84
C PRO A 35 -4.72 4.28 -5.89
N LYS A 36 -3.43 4.07 -5.58
CA LYS A 36 -2.86 2.73 -5.47
C LYS A 36 -3.56 2.01 -4.31
N SER A 37 -4.48 1.11 -4.63
CA SER A 37 -5.19 0.27 -3.65
C SER A 37 -4.16 -0.46 -2.78
N LYS A 38 -4.36 -0.38 -1.47
CA LYS A 38 -3.46 -0.78 -0.38
C LYS A 38 -3.31 -2.31 -0.29
N ASN A 39 -2.99 -2.96 -1.41
CA ASN A 39 -2.65 -4.38 -1.46
C ASN A 39 -1.21 -4.66 -1.02
N TRP A 40 -0.49 -3.67 -0.45
CA TRP A 40 0.81 -3.85 0.17
C TRP A 40 0.81 -4.94 1.25
N PHE A 41 -0.33 -5.19 1.90
CA PHE A 41 -0.53 -6.32 2.81
C PHE A 41 -0.36 -7.71 2.14
N ARG A 42 -0.39 -7.79 0.80
CA ARG A 42 -0.06 -9.03 0.06
C ARG A 42 1.44 -9.32 -0.03
N ASN A 43 2.28 -8.35 0.35
CA ASN A 43 3.72 -8.56 0.47
C ASN A 43 4.13 -8.95 1.91
N LEU A 44 3.17 -9.14 2.82
CA LEU A 44 3.47 -9.76 4.10
C LEU A 44 3.74 -11.25 3.87
N THR A 45 4.90 -11.72 4.33
CA THR A 45 5.22 -13.15 4.27
C THR A 45 4.21 -13.93 5.14
N PRO A 46 3.95 -15.21 4.82
CA PRO A 46 3.10 -16.06 5.65
C PRO A 46 3.53 -16.08 7.12
N THR A 47 4.84 -15.95 7.35
CA THR A 47 5.46 -15.89 8.68
C THR A 47 5.05 -14.66 9.49
N GLU A 48 5.00 -13.47 8.88
CA GLU A 48 4.58 -12.23 9.56
C GLU A 48 3.11 -12.30 9.99
N ILE A 49 2.25 -12.86 9.13
CA ILE A 49 0.84 -13.09 9.45
C ILE A 49 0.71 -14.05 10.62
N PHE A 50 1.50 -15.14 10.63
CA PHE A 50 1.51 -16.12 11.70
C PHE A 50 2.00 -15.53 13.04
N LEU A 51 3.04 -14.70 13.01
CA LEU A 51 3.54 -13.96 14.17
C LEU A 51 2.47 -13.03 14.78
N MET A 52 1.74 -12.29 13.94
CA MET A 52 0.63 -11.44 14.41
C MET A 52 -0.48 -12.28 15.07
N VAL A 53 -0.84 -13.42 14.48
CA VAL A 53 -1.86 -14.31 15.04
C VAL A 53 -1.41 -14.92 16.37
N ILE A 54 -0.17 -15.41 16.49
CA ILE A 54 0.37 -15.94 17.75
C ILE A 54 0.36 -14.88 18.86
N GLY A 55 0.78 -13.66 18.54
CA GLY A 55 0.82 -12.56 19.51
C GLY A 55 -0.57 -12.23 20.07
N LEU A 56 -1.59 -12.18 19.20
CA LEU A 56 -2.97 -11.95 19.61
C LEU A 56 -3.51 -13.11 20.48
N ILE A 57 -3.19 -14.36 20.13
CA ILE A 57 -3.60 -15.55 20.89
C ILE A 57 -3.00 -15.52 22.30
N MET A 58 -1.69 -15.30 22.44
CA MET A 58 -1.04 -15.22 23.76
C MET A 58 -1.62 -14.11 24.65
N LEU A 59 -1.92 -12.94 24.07
CA LEU A 59 -2.54 -11.82 24.79
C LEU A 59 -3.95 -12.18 25.28
N SER A 60 -4.76 -12.79 24.42
CA SER A 60 -6.13 -13.18 24.77
C SER A 60 -6.19 -14.28 25.84
N ILE A 61 -5.31 -15.29 25.78
CA ILE A 61 -5.20 -16.33 26.80
C ILE A 61 -4.75 -15.74 28.14
N GLY A 62 -3.78 -14.82 28.12
CA GLY A 62 -3.31 -14.14 29.33
C GLY A 62 -4.40 -13.31 30.03
N LEU A 63 -5.33 -12.72 29.28
CA LEU A 63 -6.47 -11.98 29.84
C LEU A 63 -7.53 -12.90 30.47
N VAL A 64 -7.73 -14.10 29.92
CA VAL A 64 -8.73 -15.08 30.42
C VAL A 64 -8.26 -15.77 31.71
N ALA A 65 -6.95 -15.81 31.95
CA ALA A 65 -6.34 -16.47 33.10
C ALA A 65 -6.13 -15.54 34.32
N VAL A 66 -6.60 -14.28 34.27
CA VAL A 66 -6.49 -13.29 35.37
C VAL A 66 -7.75 -13.20 36.20
#